data_AF-A0A816ZKN7-F1
#
_entry.id   AF-A0A816ZKN7-F1
#
_cell.length_a   1.000
_cell.length_b   1.000
_cell.length_c   1.000
_cell.angle_alpha   90.00
_cell.angle_beta   90.00
_cell.angle_gamma   90.00
#
_symmetry.space_group_name_H-M   'P 1'
#
loop_
_entity.id
_entity.type
_entity.pdbx_description
1 polymer ?
#
loop_
_entity_poly.entity_id
_entity_poly.type
_entity_poly.pdbx_seq_one_letter_code
_entity_poly.pdbx_strand_id
1 'polypeptide(L)'
;MFNLGLELEQKQLKRRWEDSLPISIATIIVPYGAGAALSIYFGMRTSLGSLNDPLHGGITVLIFAVATLIKFLPATLMTKCVTHRSWRFSTSVGILMNTRGLVELIALNIDLQLNILSPGLFTMFFL
;
A
#
# COMPACT_ATOMS: atom_id res chain seq x y z
N MET A 1 15.77 -19.27 -26.39
CA MET A 1 15.50 -19.56 -24.96
C MET A 1 14.79 -18.39 -24.27
N PHE A 2 15.22 -17.13 -24.45
CA PHE A 2 14.56 -15.95 -23.87
C PHE A 2 13.16 -15.65 -24.44
N ASN A 3 12.97 -15.72 -25.76
CA ASN A 3 11.65 -15.47 -26.39
C ASN A 3 10.57 -16.48 -25.98
N LEU A 4 10.95 -17.74 -25.74
CA LEU A 4 10.03 -18.78 -25.30
C LEU A 4 9.63 -18.58 -23.83
N GLY A 5 10.53 -18.01 -23.02
CA GLY A 5 10.22 -17.54 -21.66
C GLY A 5 9.23 -16.37 -21.67
N LEU A 6 9.46 -15.37 -22.54
CA LEU A 6 8.55 -14.22 -22.68
C LEU A 6 7.16 -14.61 -23.20
N GLU A 7 7.06 -15.59 -24.11
CA GLU A 7 5.77 -16.10 -24.58
C GLU A 7 5.02 -16.91 -23.51
N LEU A 8 5.73 -17.73 -22.74
CA LEU A 8 5.14 -18.47 -21.63
C LEU A 8 4.69 -17.53 -20.52
N GLU A 9 5.47 -16.50 -20.22
CA GLU A 9 5.11 -15.47 -19.27
C GLU A 9 3.89 -14.70 -19.77
N GLN A 10 3.84 -14.22 -21.02
CA GLN A 10 2.65 -13.56 -21.57
C GLN A 10 1.38 -14.42 -21.50
N LYS A 11 1.44 -15.71 -21.85
CA LYS A 11 0.27 -16.60 -21.77
C LYS A 11 -0.15 -16.89 -20.33
N GLN A 12 0.81 -17.11 -19.44
CA GLN A 12 0.55 -17.32 -18.00
C GLN A 12 0.00 -16.07 -17.34
N LEU A 13 0.58 -14.92 -17.66
CA LEU A 13 0.18 -13.61 -17.18
C LEU A 13 -1.24 -13.31 -17.68
N LYS A 14 -1.53 -13.49 -18.98
CA LYS A 14 -2.88 -13.35 -19.57
C LYS A 14 -3.96 -14.13 -18.81
N ARG A 15 -3.60 -15.32 -18.31
CA ARG A 15 -4.50 -16.22 -17.57
C ARG A 15 -4.61 -15.89 -16.07
N ARG A 16 -3.68 -15.09 -15.53
CA ARG A 16 -3.51 -14.85 -14.09
C ARG A 16 -3.76 -13.39 -13.71
N TRP A 17 -3.80 -12.48 -14.68
CA TRP A 17 -4.27 -11.11 -14.47
C TRP A 17 -5.73 -11.09 -14.01
N GLU A 18 -6.57 -12.01 -14.49
CA GLU A 18 -7.99 -12.10 -14.07
C GLU A 18 -8.12 -12.38 -12.56
N ASP A 19 -7.20 -13.16 -11.98
CA ASP A 19 -7.16 -13.40 -10.54
C ASP A 19 -6.43 -12.27 -9.79
N SER A 20 -5.46 -11.62 -10.42
CA SER A 20 -4.60 -10.61 -9.78
C SER A 20 -5.20 -9.20 -9.74
N LEU A 21 -5.98 -8.83 -10.75
CA LEU A 21 -6.68 -7.55 -10.84
C LEU A 21 -7.68 -7.32 -9.69
N PRO A 22 -8.59 -8.26 -9.37
CA PRO A 22 -9.54 -8.07 -8.28
C PRO A 22 -8.83 -7.97 -6.93
N ILE A 23 -7.75 -8.72 -6.71
CA ILE A 23 -6.94 -8.60 -5.49
C ILE A 23 -6.34 -7.19 -5.42
N SER A 24 -5.72 -6.70 -6.48
CA SER A 24 -5.09 -5.36 -6.48
C SER A 24 -6.11 -4.25 -6.26
N ILE A 25 -7.25 -4.28 -6.95
CA ILE A 25 -8.30 -3.27 -6.81
C ILE A 25 -8.91 -3.31 -5.41
N ALA A 26 -9.25 -4.50 -4.91
CA ALA A 26 -9.89 -4.63 -3.61
C ALA A 26 -8.93 -4.28 -2.46
N THR A 27 -7.64 -4.59 -2.59
CA THR A 27 -6.60 -4.19 -1.63
C THR A 27 -6.22 -2.71 -1.69
N ILE A 28 -6.64 -1.97 -2.71
CA ILE A 28 -6.54 -0.51 -2.76
C ILE A 28 -7.81 0.10 -2.14
N ILE A 29 -8.98 -0.26 -2.66
CA ILE A 29 -10.25 0.35 -2.25
C ILE A 29 -10.51 0.17 -0.74
N VAL A 30 -10.27 -1.02 -0.20
CA VAL A 30 -10.56 -1.31 1.22
C VAL A 30 -9.75 -0.42 2.17
N PRO A 31 -8.40 -0.38 2.12
CA PRO A 31 -7.63 0.45 3.03
C PRO A 31 -7.74 1.95 2.74
N TYR A 32 -7.83 2.38 1.47
CA TYR A 32 -8.00 3.81 1.17
C TYR A 32 -9.40 4.30 1.61
N GLY A 33 -10.44 3.52 1.35
CA GLY A 33 -11.79 3.82 1.80
C GLY A 33 -11.93 3.81 3.33
N ALA A 34 -11.39 2.78 3.99
CA ALA A 34 -11.37 2.71 5.46
C ALA A 34 -10.56 3.86 6.07
N GLY A 35 -9.39 4.18 5.49
CA GLY A 35 -8.55 5.29 5.92
C GLY A 35 -9.23 6.65 5.78
N ALA A 36 -9.90 6.91 4.66
CA ALA A 36 -10.66 8.14 4.44
C ALA A 36 -11.84 8.27 5.44
N ALA A 37 -12.59 7.18 5.66
CA ALA A 37 -13.69 7.17 6.62
C ALA A 37 -13.20 7.43 8.06
N LEU A 38 -12.10 6.78 8.45
CA LEU A 38 -11.47 7.00 9.76
C LEU A 38 -10.98 8.44 9.90
N SER A 39 -10.37 9.00 8.86
CA SER A 39 -9.86 10.37 8.85
C SER A 39 -10.97 11.40 8.99
N ILE A 40 -12.13 11.19 8.35
CA ILE A 40 -13.29 12.08 8.52
C ILE A 40 -13.82 11.97 9.95
N TYR A 41 -13.93 10.76 10.49
CA TYR A 41 -14.48 10.52 11.82
C TYR A 41 -13.59 11.09 12.95
N PHE A 42 -12.28 10.82 12.92
CA PHE A 42 -11.34 11.27 13.95
C PHE A 42 -10.76 12.66 13.68
N GLY A 43 -10.56 13.04 12.42
CA GLY A 43 -9.96 14.33 12.03
C GLY A 43 -10.80 15.52 12.46
N MET A 44 -12.13 15.39 12.49
CA MET A 44 -13.02 16.43 13.00
C MET A 44 -13.01 16.58 14.54
N ARG A 45 -12.46 15.59 15.26
CA ARG A 45 -12.48 15.53 16.73
C ARG A 45 -11.13 15.85 17.36
N THR A 46 -10.06 15.95 16.57
CA THR A 46 -8.68 15.97 17.08
C THR A 46 -8.13 17.40 17.10
N SER A 47 -7.91 17.95 18.30
CA SER A 47 -7.20 19.22 18.49
C SER A 47 -5.70 18.95 18.71
N LEU A 48 -4.86 19.44 17.80
CA LEU A 48 -3.39 19.26 17.84
C LEU A 48 -2.69 19.98 19.01
N GLY A 49 -3.41 20.82 19.78
CA GLY A 49 -2.84 21.61 20.87
C GLY A 49 -2.57 20.86 22.18
N SER A 50 -3.05 19.62 22.34
CA SER A 50 -2.97 18.87 23.62
C SER A 50 -1.91 17.75 23.65
N LEU A 51 -0.95 17.78 22.71
CA LEU A 51 0.04 16.70 22.48
C LEU A 51 1.13 16.58 23.57
N ASN A 52 1.15 17.43 24.60
CA ASN A 52 2.21 17.43 25.60
C ASN A 52 1.98 16.43 26.76
N ASP A 53 0.81 15.78 26.80
CA ASP A 53 0.49 14.78 27.81
C ASP A 53 0.92 13.37 27.35
N PRO A 54 1.55 12.56 28.23
CA PRO A 54 1.97 11.18 27.93
C PRO A 54 0.83 10.28 27.40
N LEU A 55 -0.40 10.58 27.83
CA LEU A 55 -1.61 9.86 27.45
C LEU A 55 -1.96 10.09 25.96
N HIS A 56 -1.70 11.30 25.44
CA HIS A 56 -1.91 11.63 24.03
C HIS A 56 -0.87 10.97 23.12
N GLY A 57 0.38 10.83 23.58
CA GLY A 57 1.42 10.10 22.86
C GLY A 57 1.09 8.62 22.66
N GLY A 58 0.49 7.97 23.68
CA GLY A 58 0.00 6.60 23.57
C GLY A 58 -1.10 6.43 22.50
N ILE A 59 -2.00 7.42 22.41
CA ILE A 59 -3.06 7.44 21.40
C ILE A 59 -2.47 7.61 19.99
N THR A 60 -1.43 8.43 19.82
CA THR A 60 -0.76 8.59 18.51
C THR A 60 -0.12 7.28 18.03
N VAL A 61 0.58 6.56 18.91
CA VAL A 61 1.16 5.25 18.57
C VAL A 61 0.06 4.23 18.22
N LEU A 62 -1.06 4.25 18.96
CA LEU A 62 -2.21 3.41 18.66
C LEU A 62 -2.82 3.72 17.29
N ILE A 63 -2.99 5.00 16.94
CA ILE A 63 -3.49 5.41 15.63
C ILE A 63 -2.55 4.95 14.52
N PHE A 64 -1.23 5.11 14.70
CA PHE A 64 -0.25 4.62 13.72
C PHE A 64 -0.33 3.10 13.54
N ALA A 65 -0.40 2.35 14.64
CA ALA A 65 -0.55 0.89 14.61
C ALA A 65 -1.83 0.47 13.87
N VAL A 66 -2.98 1.09 14.19
CA VAL A 66 -4.26 0.85 13.50
C VAL A 66 -4.16 1.19 12.02
N ALA A 67 -3.54 2.31 11.66
CA ALA A 67 -3.36 2.72 10.27
C ALA A 67 -2.52 1.70 9.47
N THR A 68 -1.44 1.17 10.05
CA THR A 68 -0.65 0.09 9.41
C THR A 68 -1.43 -1.21 9.30
N LEU A 69 -2.25 -1.55 10.31
CA LEU A 69 -3.07 -2.77 10.29
C LEU A 69 -4.16 -2.71 9.22
N ILE A 70 -4.78 -1.55 9.01
CA ILE A 70 -5.80 -1.34 7.96
C ILE A 70 -5.23 -1.64 6.57
N LYS A 71 -3.95 -1.37 6.30
CA LYS A 71 -3.29 -1.71 5.02
C LYS A 71 -2.81 -3.16 4.97
N PHE A 72 -2.30 -3.69 6.07
CA PHE A 72 -1.72 -5.03 6.16
C PHE A 72 -2.76 -6.16 6.13
N LEU A 73 -3.85 -6.04 6.91
CA LEU A 73 -4.86 -7.10 7.06
C LEU A 73 -5.59 -7.43 5.75
N PRO A 74 -6.20 -6.47 5.02
CA PRO A 74 -6.96 -6.79 3.82
C PRO A 74 -6.08 -7.37 2.72
N ALA A 75 -4.84 -6.89 2.57
CA ALA A 75 -3.86 -7.46 1.64
C ALA A 75 -3.52 -8.92 1.98
N THR A 76 -3.29 -9.21 3.26
CA THR A 76 -2.99 -10.58 3.73
C THR A 76 -4.20 -11.50 3.59
N LEU A 77 -5.41 -11.02 3.89
CA LEU A 77 -6.64 -11.82 3.84
C LEU A 77 -7.09 -12.09 2.40
N MET A 78 -7.12 -11.08 1.53
CA MET A 78 -7.53 -11.25 0.14
C MET A 78 -6.57 -12.14 -0.63
N THR A 79 -5.26 -11.98 -0.46
CA THR A 79 -4.27 -12.86 -1.09
C THR A 79 -4.44 -14.32 -0.64
N LYS A 80 -4.84 -14.54 0.62
CA LYS A 80 -5.10 -15.88 1.16
C LYS A 80 -6.38 -16.47 0.58
N CYS A 81 -7.45 -15.69 0.53
CA CYS A 81 -8.76 -16.13 0.03
C CYS A 81 -8.75 -16.40 -1.47
N VAL A 82 -8.09 -15.56 -2.28
CA VAL A 82 -8.12 -15.69 -3.74
C VAL A 82 -7.05 -16.67 -4.24
N THR A 83 -5.85 -16.66 -3.68
CA THR A 83 -4.74 -17.52 -4.17
C THR A 83 -4.65 -18.86 -3.42
N HIS A 84 -5.38 -19.05 -2.32
CA HIS A 84 -5.32 -20.24 -1.45
C HIS A 84 -3.90 -20.66 -1.00
N ARG A 85 -2.92 -19.74 -1.08
CA ARG A 85 -1.49 -20.02 -0.80
C ARG A 85 -1.21 -20.11 0.71
N SER A 86 0.02 -20.42 1.10
CA SER A 86 0.43 -20.51 2.51
C SER A 86 0.33 -19.14 3.23
N TRP A 87 0.11 -19.16 4.55
CA TRP A 87 0.04 -17.95 5.37
C TRP A 87 1.29 -17.08 5.27
N ARG A 88 2.46 -17.71 5.18
CA ARG A 88 3.75 -17.03 4.98
C ARG A 88 3.75 -16.17 3.72
N PHE A 89 3.26 -16.71 2.60
CA PHE A 89 3.20 -15.96 1.35
C PHE A 89 2.26 -14.76 1.44
N SER A 90 1.08 -14.97 2.03
CA SER A 90 0.08 -13.91 2.20
C SER A 90 0.58 -12.76 3.09
N THR A 91 1.25 -13.10 4.19
CA THR A 91 1.83 -12.12 5.12
C THR A 91 2.97 -11.35 4.46
N SER A 92 3.83 -12.00 3.65
CA SER A 92 4.86 -11.30 2.87
C SER A 92 4.23 -10.27 1.92
N VAL A 93 3.15 -10.63 1.22
CA VAL A 93 2.43 -9.70 0.34
C VAL A 93 1.84 -8.52 1.13
N GLY A 94 1.25 -8.78 2.29
CA GLY A 94 0.74 -7.72 3.17
C GLY A 94 1.81 -6.74 3.66
N ILE A 95 3.01 -7.25 3.99
CA ILE A 95 4.15 -6.40 4.38
C ILE A 95 4.62 -5.55 3.19
N LEU A 96 4.75 -6.16 2.01
CA LEU A 96 5.19 -5.48 0.78
C LEU A 96 4.28 -4.31 0.39
N MET A 97 2.98 -4.38 0.69
CA MET A 97 2.06 -3.27 0.42
C MET A 97 2.36 -2.02 1.24
N ASN A 98 2.85 -2.17 2.48
CA ASN A 98 3.24 -1.01 3.30
C ASN A 98 4.51 -0.34 2.76
N THR A 99 5.45 -1.11 2.21
CA THR A 99 6.71 -0.59 1.66
C THR A 99 6.58 -0.04 0.25
N ARG A 100 5.52 -0.41 -0.51
CA ARG A 100 5.35 0.02 -1.91
C ARG A 100 5.37 1.55 -2.06
N GLY A 101 4.61 2.27 -1.25
CA GLY A 101 4.58 3.74 -1.31
C GLY A 101 5.92 4.37 -0.92
N LEU A 102 6.64 3.78 0.05
CA LEU A 102 7.95 4.29 0.45
C LEU A 102 9.00 4.08 -0.66
N VAL A 103 9.01 2.92 -1.30
CA VAL A 103 9.96 2.61 -2.39
C VAL A 103 9.72 3.51 -3.60
N GLU A 104 8.46 3.76 -3.95
CA GLU A 104 8.09 4.67 -5.05
C GLU A 104 8.54 6.11 -4.76
N LEU A 105 8.34 6.59 -3.53
CA LEU A 105 8.84 7.90 -3.10
C LEU A 105 10.36 8.00 -3.12
N ILE A 106 11.07 6.97 -2.65
CA ILE A 106 12.53 6.93 -2.66
C ILE A 106 13.04 6.96 -4.11
N ALA A 107 12.47 6.15 -5.00
CA ALA A 107 12.84 6.12 -6.41
C ALA A 107 12.60 7.47 -7.10
N LEU A 108 11.42 8.07 -6.92
CA LEU A 108 11.10 9.39 -7.46
C LEU A 108 12.03 10.48 -6.93
N ASN A 109 12.42 10.39 -5.65
CA ASN A 109 13.36 11.34 -5.06
C ASN A 109 14.76 11.21 -5.66
N ILE A 110 15.24 9.99 -5.91
CA ILE A 110 16.52 9.73 -6.59
C ILE A 110 16.48 10.27 -8.02
N ASP A 111 15.41 10.00 -8.77
CA ASP A 111 15.26 10.47 -10.16
C ASP A 111 15.18 12.01 -10.25
N LEU A 112 14.58 12.65 -9.26
CA LEU A 112 14.55 14.11 -9.13
C LEU A 112 15.96 14.66 -8.83
N GLN A 113 16.72 14.03 -7.92
CA GLN A 113 18.10 14.42 -7.60
C GLN A 113 19.05 14.27 -8.79
N LEU A 114 18.84 13.24 -9.61
CA LEU A 114 19.58 13.01 -10.86
C LEU A 114 19.15 13.96 -11.99
N ASN A 115 18.21 14.88 -11.76
CA ASN A 115 17.60 15.77 -12.77
C ASN A 115 16.99 15.01 -13.96
N ILE A 116 16.63 13.74 -13.78
CA ILE A 116 15.93 12.93 -14.80
C ILE A 116 14.45 13.31 -14.82
N LEU A 117 13.88 13.60 -13.65
CA LEU A 117 12.50 14.06 -13.49
C LEU A 117 12.45 15.57 -13.25
N SER A 118 11.54 16.26 -13.93
CA SER A 118 11.17 17.65 -13.61
C SER A 118 10.33 17.69 -12.32
N PRO A 119 10.44 18.74 -11.47
CA PRO A 119 9.60 18.90 -10.27
C PRO A 119 8.09 18.79 -10.55
N GLY A 120 7.65 19.19 -11.73
CA GLY A 120 6.25 19.02 -12.16
C GLY A 120 5.84 17.56 -12.31
N LEU A 121 6.70 16.72 -12.90
CA LEU A 121 6.45 15.28 -13.05
C LEU A 121 6.52 14.56 -11.70
N PHE A 122 7.46 14.94 -10.83
CA PHE A 122 7.53 14.43 -9.46
C PHE A 122 6.21 14.68 -8.70
N THR A 123 5.67 15.88 -8.80
CA THR A 123 4.41 16.24 -8.13
C THR A 123 3.22 15.46 -8.70
N MET A 124 3.19 15.20 -10.01
CA MET A 124 2.14 14.40 -10.64
C MET A 124 2.16 12.93 -10.23
N PHE A 125 3.34 12.32 -10.08
CA PHE A 125 3.45 10.92 -9.61
C PHE A 125 3.27 10.78 -8.10
N PHE A 126 3.50 11.86 -7.35
CA PHE A 126 3.29 11.91 -5.91
C PHE A 126 1.80 11.98 -5.50
N LEU A 127 0.96 12.64 -6.32
CA LEU A 127 -0.46 12.89 -6.05
C LEU A 127 -1.35 11.68 -6.38
#